data_AF-F2NLN9-F1
#
_entry.id   AF-F2NLN9-F1
#
_cell.length_a   1.000
_cell.length_b   1.000
_cell.length_c   1.000
_cell.angle_alpha   90.00
_cell.angle_beta   90.00
_cell.angle_gamma   90.00
#
_symmetry.space_group_name_H-M   'P 1'
#
loop_
_entity.id
_entity.type
_entity.pdbx_description
1 polymer ?
#
loop_
_entity_poly.entity_id
_entity_poly.type
_entity_poly.pdbx_seq_one_letter_code
_entity_poly.pdbx_strand_id
1 'polypeptide(L)' 'MERVNIVHLRMDHLRAASAERKGMYHVAVSCYLACLEQVEALGDHRARRYFAGRLAHCYRVMGFEEKARRYEAIALGAY' A
#
# COMPACT_ATOMS: atom_id res chain seq x y z
N MET A 1 -18.98 -11.10 -9.08
CA MET A 1 -18.62 -10.25 -7.93
C MET A 1 -17.59 -11.04 -7.13
N GLU A 2 -16.31 -10.92 -7.51
CA GLU A 2 -15.23 -11.62 -6.81
C GLU A 2 -15.24 -11.22 -5.34
N ARG A 3 -15.42 -12.20 -4.45
CA ARG A 3 -15.37 -11.95 -3.02
C ARG A 3 -13.94 -11.55 -2.68
N VAL A 4 -13.78 -10.33 -2.17
CA VAL A 4 -12.50 -9.88 -1.62
C VAL A 4 -12.04 -10.92 -0.60
N ASN A 5 -10.93 -11.58 -0.89
CA ASN A 5 -10.43 -12.67 -0.07
C ASN A 5 -9.51 -12.07 1.00
N ILE A 6 -10.02 -11.93 2.22
CA ILE A 6 -9.28 -11.41 3.37
C ILE A 6 -7.96 -12.17 3.62
N VAL A 7 -7.88 -13.44 3.20
CA VAL A 7 -6.64 -14.23 3.27
C VAL A 7 -5.62 -13.73 2.26
N HIS A 8 -6.01 -13.47 1.01
CA HIS A 8 -5.10 -12.90 0.00
C HIS A 8 -4.60 -11.53 0.43
N LEU A 9 -5.48 -10.64 0.89
CA LEU A 9 -5.09 -9.34 1.43
C LEU A 9 -4.03 -9.47 2.54
N ARG A 10 -4.22 -10.44 3.45
CA ARG A 10 -3.25 -10.69 4.53
C ARG A 10 -1.93 -11.24 4.02
N MET A 11 -1.96 -12.17 3.06
CA MET A 11 -0.75 -12.73 2.45
C MET A 11 0.04 -11.65 1.70
N ASP A 12 -0.63 -10.81 0.93
CA ASP A 12 -0.02 -9.70 0.19
C ASP A 12 0.59 -8.66 1.13
N HIS A 13 -0.10 -8.31 2.23
CA HIS A 13 0.47 -7.46 3.28
C HIS A 13 1.74 -8.09 3.84
N LEU A 14 1.69 -9.34 4.30
CA LEU A 14 2.85 -10.00 4.91
C LEU A 14 4.04 -10.06 3.95
N ARG A 15 3.77 -10.31 2.66
CA ARG A 15 4.78 -10.28 1.59
C ARG A 15 5.37 -8.89 1.41
N ALA A 16 4.54 -7.85 1.36
CA ALA A 16 4.97 -6.46 1.24
C ALA A 16 5.87 -6.05 2.41
N ALA A 17 5.43 -6.32 3.65
CA ALA A 17 6.18 -6.00 4.86
C ALA A 17 7.51 -6.75 4.93
N SER A 18 7.55 -8.00 4.46
CA SER A 18 8.79 -8.78 4.35
C SER A 18 9.74 -8.20 3.30
N ALA A 19 9.22 -7.81 2.13
CA ALA A 19 10.00 -7.19 1.08
C ALA A 19 10.59 -5.84 1.51
N GLU A 20 9.82 -5.02 2.22
CA GLU A 20 10.29 -3.75 2.77
C GLU A 20 11.42 -3.95 3.78
N ARG A 21 11.28 -4.91 4.72
CA ARG A 21 12.36 -5.24 5.68
C ARG A 21 13.63 -5.73 4.99
N LYS A 22 13.52 -6.32 3.80
CA LYS A 22 14.64 -6.80 2.99
C LYS A 22 15.20 -5.72 2.04
N GLY A 23 14.67 -4.50 2.07
CA GLY A 23 15.06 -3.42 1.15
C GLY A 23 14.59 -3.61 -0.30
N MET A 24 13.74 -4.60 -0.56
CA MET A 24 13.16 -4.86 -1.89
C MET A 24 11.94 -3.96 -2.13
N TYR A 25 12.17 -2.65 -2.15
CA TYR A 25 11.08 -1.66 -2.20
C TYR A 25 10.21 -1.76 -3.45
N HIS A 26 10.77 -2.17 -4.59
CA HIS A 26 10.01 -2.41 -5.83
C HIS A 26 8.95 -3.52 -5.65
N VAL A 27 9.30 -4.63 -4.97
CA VAL A 27 8.36 -5.70 -4.65
C VAL A 27 7.35 -5.22 -3.61
N ALA A 28 7.82 -4.50 -2.58
CA ALA A 28 6.95 -3.97 -1.52
C ALA A 28 5.86 -3.06 -2.10
N VAL A 29 6.21 -2.18 -3.03
CA VAL A 29 5.27 -1.29 -3.71
C VAL A 29 4.24 -2.06 -4.51
N SER A 30 4.65 -3.03 -5.33
CA SER A 30 3.68 -3.83 -6.10
C SER A 30 2.69 -4.58 -5.20
N CYS A 31 3.17 -5.17 -4.10
CA CYS A 31 2.29 -5.83 -3.14
C CYS A 31 1.38 -4.83 -2.40
N TYR A 32 1.89 -3.66 -2.00
CA TYR A 32 1.08 -2.64 -1.33
C TYR A 32 0.02 -2.01 -2.26
N LEU A 33 0.28 -1.88 -3.56
CA LEU A 33 -0.71 -1.45 -4.55
C LEU A 33 -1.86 -2.47 -4.66
N ALA A 34 -1.53 -3.76 -4.76
CA ALA A 34 -2.56 -4.82 -4.79
C ALA A 34 -3.41 -4.85 -3.50
N CYS A 35 -2.78 -4.62 -2.34
CA CYS A 35 -3.51 -4.44 -1.08
C CYS A 35 -4.44 -3.22 -1.12
N LEU A 36 -3.96 -2.09 -1.68
CA LEU A 36 -4.72 -0.85 -1.76
C LEU A 36 -6.00 -1.00 -2.60
N GLU A 37 -5.91 -1.67 -3.75
CA GLU A 37 -7.05 -1.96 -4.62
C GLU A 37 -8.09 -2.84 -3.91
N GLN A 38 -7.64 -3.87 -3.18
CA GLN A 38 -8.53 -4.75 -2.42
C GLN A 38 -9.26 -4.01 -1.31
N VAL A 39 -8.58 -3.14 -0.55
CA VAL A 39 -9.25 -2.37 0.53
C VAL A 39 -10.12 -1.24 0.01
N GLU A 40 -9.83 -0.70 -1.17
CA GLU A 40 -10.69 0.26 -1.84
C GLU A 40 -12.00 -0.40 -2.28
N ALA A 41 -11.94 -1.62 -2.82
CA ALA A 41 -13.12 -2.42 -3.12
C ALA A 41 -13.94 -2.80 -1.87
N LEU A 42 -13.29 -2.94 -0.71
CA LEU A 42 -13.95 -3.16 0.58
C LEU A 42 -14.56 -1.89 1.18
N GLY A 43 -14.19 -0.70 0.69
CA GLY A 43 -14.56 0.57 1.32
C GLY A 43 -13.87 0.81 2.67
N ASP A 44 -12.78 0.10 2.99
CA ASP A 44 -12.07 0.28 4.25
C ASP A 44 -11.11 1.47 4.18
N HIS A 45 -11.63 2.64 4.56
CA HIS A 45 -10.86 3.88 4.58
C HIS A 45 -9.65 3.84 5.53
N ARG A 46 -9.70 3.07 6.62
CA ARG A 46 -8.57 2.99 7.56
C ARG A 46 -7.44 2.17 6.95
N ALA A 47 -7.77 1.02 6.37
CA ALA A 47 -6.79 0.18 5.71
C ALA A 47 -6.21 0.89 4.47
N ARG A 48 -7.04 1.62 3.72
CA ARG A 48 -6.59 2.46 2.59
C ARG A 48 -5.53 3.47 3.04
N ARG A 49 -5.79 4.21 4.11
CA ARG A 49 -4.83 5.20 4.64
C ARG A 49 -3.53 4.54 5.08
N TYR A 50 -3.62 3.40 5.74
CA TYR A 50 -2.45 2.62 6.16
C TYR A 50 -1.58 2.23 4.95
N PHE A 51 -2.16 1.59 3.93
CA PHE A 51 -1.41 1.14 2.76
C PHE A 51 -0.87 2.31 1.93
N ALA A 52 -1.62 3.39 1.79
CA ALA A 52 -1.15 4.62 1.14
C ALA A 52 0.07 5.22 1.87
N GLY A 53 0.07 5.23 3.21
CA GLY A 53 1.22 5.69 4.00
C GLY A 53 2.46 4.81 3.79
N ARG A 54 2.29 3.47 3.72
CA ARG A 54 3.39 2.55 3.42
C ARG A 54 3.95 2.76 2.01
N LEU A 55 3.09 2.99 1.02
CA LEU A 55 3.50 3.33 -0.34
C LEU A 55 4.29 4.64 -0.37
N ALA A 56 3.81 5.68 0.32
CA ALA A 56 4.50 6.95 0.41
C ALA A 56 5.91 6.79 1.00
N HIS A 57 6.06 5.99 2.06
CA HIS A 57 7.36 5.67 2.63
C HIS A 57 8.27 4.96 1.62
N CYS A 58 7.79 3.90 0.97
CA CYS A 58 8.58 3.15 -0.02
C CYS A 58 9.05 4.04 -1.18
N TYR A 59 8.16 4.89 -1.73
CA TYR A 59 8.52 5.81 -2.80
C TYR A 59 9.55 6.85 -2.35
N ARG A 60 9.46 7.33 -1.11
CA ARG A 60 10.43 8.28 -0.55
C ARG A 60 11.81 7.64 -0.41
N VAL A 61 11.89 6.41 0.09
CA VAL A 61 13.16 5.68 0.22
C VAL A 61 13.79 5.40 -1.15
N MET A 62 12.98 5.20 -2.19
CA MET A 62 13.45 5.05 -3.56
C MET A 62 13.79 6.38 -4.28
N GLY A 63 13.59 7.54 -3.62
CA GLY A 63 13.87 8.86 -4.20
C GLY A 63 12.74 9.44 -5.08
N PHE A 64 11.57 8.81 -5.13
CA PHE A 64 10.41 9.30 -5.88
C PHE A 64 9.53 10.22 -5.03
N GLU A 65 10.03 11.40 -4.67
CA GLU A 65 9.35 12.36 -3.80
C GLU A 65 7.93 12.75 -4.26
N GLU A 66 7.75 13.07 -5.55
CA GLU A 66 6.44 13.47 -6.06
C GLU A 66 5.39 12.38 -5.91
N LYS A 67 5.77 11.12 -6.19
CA LYS A 67 4.90 9.96 -5.99
C LYS A 67 4.61 9.78 -4.51
N ALA A 68 5.63 9.91 -3.65
CA ALA A 68 5.46 9.80 -2.21
C ALA A 68 4.43 10.80 -1.68
N ARG A 69 4.50 12.08 -2.10
CA ARG A 69 3.54 13.12 -1.69
C ARG A 69 2.11 12.81 -2.14
N ARG A 70 1.92 12.28 -3.35
CA ARG A 70 0.58 11.86 -3.83
C ARG A 70 -0.04 10.79 -2.93
N TYR A 71 0.72 9.76 -2.57
CA TYR A 71 0.24 8.71 -1.67
C TYR A 71 0.09 9.20 -0.22
N GLU A 72 0.91 10.14 0.22
CA GLU A 72 0.79 10.78 1.52
C GLU A 72 -0.49 11.61 1.62
N ALA A 73 -0.87 12.35 0.58
CA ALA A 73 -2.15 13.05 0.52
C ALA A 73 -3.35 12.08 0.65
N ILE A 74 -3.29 10.93 -0.04
CA ILE A 74 -4.31 9.87 0.10
C ILE A 74 -4.35 9.33 1.53
N ALA A 75 -3.18 9.12 2.16
CA ALA A 75 -3.08 8.64 3.53
C ALA A 75 -3.64 9.63 4.56
N LEU A 76 -3.47 10.92 4.32
CA LEU A 76 -4.02 12.00 5.15
C LEU A 76 -5.51 12.22 4.90
N GLY A 77 -6.05 11.71 3.79
CA GLY A 77 -7.43 12.00 3.38
C GLY A 77 -7.62 13.45 2.95
N ALA A 78 -6.53 14.12 2.54
CA ALA A 78 -6.59 15.44 1.94
C ALA A 78 -6.95 15.27 0.47
N TYR A 79 -8.23 15.46 0.14
CA TYR A 79 -8.75 15.56 -1.22
C TYR A 79 -9.41 16.93 -1.41
#